data_AF-A0AAN9XBD0-F1
#
_entry.id   AF-A0AAN9XBD0-F1
#
_cell.length_a   1.000
_cell.length_b   1.000
_cell.length_c   1.000
_cell.angle_alpha   90.00
_cell.angle_beta   90.00
_cell.angle_gamma   90.00
#
_symmetry.space_group_name_H-M   'P 1'
#
loop_
_entity.id
_entity.type
_entity.pdbx_description
1 polymer ?
#
loop_
_entity_poly.entity_id
_entity_poly.type
_entity_poly.pdbx_seq_one_letter_code
_entity_poly.pdbx_strand_id
1 'polypeptide(L)'
;MKMKKVDDSGFTRLASFVCDCEPFTEEELEAIEASLSNPNRRRRRRRRLPTSLIALQHPNASSLSPRPAYSNMRLPVIKFSGQIMYSRTFDAVENAATKLLQILHEKKTQMMEFAIGFDIEWKPTFRKGVPPGKVAVMQICGDSSQCHVLHLIHSGIPRNLQRLLEDPTIMKVGAGIGGDAAKVFRDYNISVKGVMDLSLHANQKLGGDHKWGLASLTEKLLSKQLKKPQKIRMGNWETPVLSKEQLEYAATDAFASWYLYQAIKDLPDTQEVDGVQQQ
;
A
#
# COMPACT_ATOMS: atom_id res chain seq x y z
N MET A 1 27.70 -42.81 36.83
CA MET A 1 28.08 -41.79 35.84
C MET A 1 26.82 -41.06 35.39
N LYS A 2 26.68 -39.78 35.74
CA LYS A 2 25.49 -38.96 35.46
C LYS A 2 25.60 -38.33 34.08
N MET A 3 24.53 -38.45 33.28
CA MET A 3 24.31 -37.70 32.05
C MET A 3 24.31 -36.20 32.34
N LYS A 4 25.03 -35.41 31.54
CA LYS A 4 24.95 -33.95 31.53
C LYS A 4 24.39 -33.47 30.20
N LYS A 5 23.41 -32.57 30.33
CA LYS A 5 22.65 -31.87 29.31
C LYS A 5 23.54 -31.15 28.30
N VAL A 6 23.04 -31.10 27.06
CA VAL A 6 23.48 -30.17 26.02
C VAL A 6 22.83 -28.83 26.32
N ASP A 7 23.65 -27.80 26.54
CA ASP A 7 23.21 -26.42 26.74
C ASP A 7 23.07 -25.70 25.39
N ASP A 8 21.93 -25.04 25.26
CA ASP A 8 21.52 -24.11 24.22
C ASP A 8 22.24 -22.77 24.43
N SER A 9 23.11 -22.37 23.49
CA SER A 9 23.74 -21.05 23.50
C SER A 9 24.14 -20.62 22.08
N GLY A 10 23.48 -19.58 21.56
CA GLY A 10 23.87 -19.03 20.27
C GLY A 10 22.96 -17.98 19.64
N PHE A 11 22.43 -17.02 20.41
CA PHE A 11 21.94 -15.76 19.80
C PHE A 11 22.52 -14.58 20.57
N THR A 12 23.77 -14.23 20.22
CA THR A 12 24.44 -13.06 20.76
C THR A 12 23.89 -11.82 20.10
N ARG A 13 23.27 -10.99 20.94
CA ARG A 13 22.65 -9.69 20.66
C ARG A 13 23.73 -8.61 20.55
N LEU A 14 23.98 -8.09 19.35
CA LEU A 14 24.65 -6.80 19.06
C LEU A 14 24.10 -6.35 17.68
N ALA A 15 23.62 -5.14 17.44
CA ALA A 15 24.26 -3.89 17.80
C ALA A 15 23.27 -2.75 18.11
N SER A 16 23.85 -1.80 18.84
CA SER A 16 23.36 -0.54 19.35
C SER A 16 22.78 0.41 18.30
N PHE A 17 21.76 1.13 18.76
CA PHE A 17 21.22 2.36 18.21
C PHE A 17 22.31 3.42 18.00
N VAL A 18 22.35 3.99 16.79
CA VAL A 18 22.67 5.41 16.56
C VAL A 18 21.74 5.87 15.43
N CYS A 19 20.87 6.81 15.73
CA CYS A 19 20.02 7.48 14.76
C CYS A 19 20.62 8.88 14.59
N ASP A 20 21.39 9.10 13.52
CA ASP A 20 21.81 10.45 13.14
C ASP A 20 20.65 11.13 12.40
N CYS A 21 19.66 11.56 13.16
CA CYS A 21 18.73 12.59 12.74
C CYS A 21 19.03 13.80 13.62
N GLU A 22 19.65 14.83 13.04
CA GLU A 22 19.79 16.13 13.67
C GLU A 22 18.42 16.57 14.25
N PRO A 23 18.36 17.01 15.52
CA PRO A 23 17.12 17.52 16.11
C PRO A 23 16.63 18.73 15.31
N PHE A 24 15.30 18.86 15.17
CA PHE A 24 14.69 20.01 14.51
C PHE A 24 15.20 21.33 15.10
N THR A 25 15.52 22.27 14.24
CA THR A 25 15.89 23.63 14.64
C THR A 25 14.68 24.34 15.28
N GLU A 26 14.92 25.29 16.19
CA GLU A 26 13.85 26.08 16.82
C GLU A 26 12.99 26.81 15.77
N GLU A 27 13.59 27.22 14.64
CA GLU A 27 12.90 27.83 13.51
C GLU A 27 11.93 26.85 12.82
N GLU A 28 12.27 25.57 12.75
CA GLU A 28 11.38 24.52 12.23
C GLU A 28 10.22 24.22 13.20
N LEU A 29 10.46 24.27 14.51
CA LEU A 29 9.42 24.11 15.53
C LEU A 29 8.44 25.30 15.52
N GLU A 30 8.94 26.52 15.41
CA GLU A 30 8.11 27.73 15.30
C GLU A 30 7.26 27.73 14.02
N ALA A 31 7.80 27.25 12.89
CA ALA A 31 7.03 27.12 11.65
C ALA A 31 5.89 26.09 11.76
N ILE A 32 6.10 25.02 12.53
CA ILE A 32 5.08 24.01 12.83
C ILE A 32 3.99 24.60 13.75
N GLU A 33 4.36 25.39 14.75
CA GLU A 33 3.40 26.00 15.68
C GLU A 33 2.61 27.15 15.04
N ALA A 34 3.25 27.94 14.17
CA ALA A 34 2.60 28.98 13.37
C ALA A 34 1.57 28.42 12.37
N SER A 35 1.80 27.21 11.86
CA SER A 35 0.85 26.55 10.95
C SER A 35 -0.36 25.93 11.68
N LEU A 36 -0.25 25.68 12.99
CA LEU A 36 -1.34 25.18 13.84
C LEU A 36 -2.23 26.29 14.43
N SER A 37 -1.75 27.54 14.46
CA SER A 37 -2.40 28.66 15.17
C SER A 37 -3.22 29.62 14.30
N ASN A 38 -3.40 29.36 12.99
CA ASN A 38 -4.12 30.27 12.10
C ASN A 38 -5.66 30.32 12.40
N PRO A 39 -6.23 31.44 12.90
CA PRO A 39 -7.63 31.48 13.38
C PRO A 39 -8.68 31.64 12.27
N ASN A 40 -8.29 31.77 11.00
CA ASN A 40 -9.20 32.12 9.90
C ASN A 40 -9.93 30.92 9.25
N ARG A 41 -10.52 30.04 10.07
CA ARG A 41 -11.50 29.03 9.60
C ARG A 41 -12.92 29.56 9.76
N ARG A 42 -13.48 30.15 8.69
CA ARG A 42 -14.90 30.51 8.59
C ARG A 42 -15.78 29.28 8.91
N ARG A 43 -16.54 29.35 10.02
CA ARG A 43 -17.56 28.37 10.43
C ARG A 43 -18.61 28.21 9.31
N ARG A 44 -18.64 27.08 8.61
CA ARG A 44 -19.77 26.71 7.75
C ARG A 44 -20.96 26.30 8.62
N ARG A 45 -22.06 27.07 8.53
CA ARG A 45 -23.36 26.75 9.15
C ARG A 45 -23.83 25.35 8.74
N ARG A 46 -24.07 24.47 9.71
CA ARG A 46 -24.80 23.21 9.52
C ARG A 46 -26.25 23.54 9.12
N ARG A 47 -26.72 23.04 7.97
CA ARG A 47 -28.14 23.05 7.63
C ARG A 47 -28.85 21.99 8.49
N ARG A 48 -29.87 22.38 9.26
CA ARG A 48 -30.80 21.45 9.90
C ARG A 48 -31.90 21.09 8.90
N LEU A 49 -32.27 19.81 8.84
CA LEU A 49 -33.43 19.34 8.09
C LEU A 49 -34.72 19.70 8.85
N PRO A 50 -35.85 19.97 8.16
CA PRO A 50 -37.12 20.31 8.79
C PRO A 50 -37.70 19.16 9.61
N THR A 51 -38.37 19.49 10.71
CA THR A 51 -38.96 18.56 11.69
C THR A 51 -40.19 17.79 11.18
N SER A 52 -40.52 17.88 9.89
CA SER A 52 -41.71 17.24 9.28
C SER A 52 -41.44 15.85 8.68
N LEU A 53 -40.28 15.24 8.94
CA LEU A 53 -39.97 13.85 8.57
C LEU A 53 -39.82 12.91 9.78
N ILE A 54 -40.18 13.38 10.98
CA ILE A 54 -40.27 12.58 12.21
C ILE A 54 -41.75 12.32 12.49
N ALA A 55 -42.38 11.48 11.69
CA ALA A 55 -43.70 10.93 11.98
C ALA A 55 -43.89 9.65 11.17
N LEU A 56 -44.54 8.66 11.78
CA LEU A 56 -44.72 7.26 11.36
C LEU A 56 -43.66 6.29 11.90
N GLN A 57 -43.57 6.23 13.23
CA GLN A 57 -43.38 4.95 13.93
C GLN A 57 -44.73 4.53 14.50
N HIS A 58 -45.25 3.38 14.05
CA HIS A 58 -46.17 2.56 14.83
C HIS A 58 -45.77 1.08 14.75
N PRO A 59 -46.11 0.29 15.79
CA PRO A 59 -45.42 -0.95 16.12
C PRO A 59 -46.14 -2.19 15.58
N ASN A 60 -45.39 -3.29 15.55
CA ASN A 60 -45.83 -4.69 15.38
C ASN A 60 -46.25 -5.14 13.97
N ALA A 61 -45.32 -5.80 13.29
CA ALA A 61 -45.63 -6.93 12.43
C ALA A 61 -44.51 -7.98 12.56
N SER A 62 -44.87 -9.09 13.19
CA SER A 62 -44.07 -10.30 13.35
C SER A 62 -43.80 -10.92 11.97
N SER A 63 -42.53 -11.10 11.63
CA SER A 63 -42.09 -11.88 10.48
C SER A 63 -40.83 -12.65 10.87
N LEU A 64 -41.04 -13.86 11.38
CA LEU A 64 -39.98 -14.85 11.62
C LEU A 64 -39.53 -15.43 10.28
N SER A 65 -38.65 -14.71 9.59
CA SER A 65 -37.78 -15.29 8.57
C SER A 65 -36.45 -15.65 9.24
N PRO A 66 -35.96 -16.90 9.15
CA PRO A 66 -34.66 -17.27 9.68
C PRO A 66 -33.60 -16.56 8.84
N ARG A 67 -33.16 -15.39 9.30
CA ARG A 67 -31.91 -14.80 8.80
C ARG A 67 -30.80 -15.76 9.21
N PRO A 68 -29.98 -16.27 8.29
CA PRO A 68 -28.77 -16.95 8.71
C PRO A 68 -27.98 -15.93 9.51
N ALA A 69 -27.78 -16.23 10.80
CA ALA A 69 -26.91 -15.47 11.68
C ALA A 69 -25.46 -15.71 11.22
N TYR A 70 -25.10 -15.17 10.06
CA TYR A 70 -23.71 -14.86 9.78
C TYR A 70 -23.37 -13.75 10.78
N SER A 71 -22.72 -14.17 11.85
CA SER A 71 -22.04 -13.30 12.79
C SER A 71 -21.36 -12.18 12.01
N ASN A 72 -21.57 -10.92 12.44
CA ASN A 72 -20.79 -9.76 11.99
C ASN A 72 -19.33 -9.95 12.45
N MET A 73 -18.63 -10.95 11.92
CA MET A 73 -17.22 -11.18 12.22
C MET A 73 -16.44 -10.08 11.52
N ARG A 74 -16.08 -9.07 12.32
CA ARG A 74 -15.20 -8.00 11.88
C ARG A 74 -13.84 -8.63 11.59
N LEU A 75 -13.49 -8.75 10.31
CA LEU A 75 -12.20 -9.30 9.90
C LEU A 75 -11.04 -8.50 10.53
N PRO A 76 -9.95 -9.17 10.92
CA PRO A 76 -8.76 -8.47 11.40
C PRO A 76 -8.22 -7.52 10.34
N VAL A 77 -7.77 -6.35 10.76
CA VAL A 77 -7.24 -5.33 9.85
C VAL A 77 -5.81 -5.70 9.48
N ILE A 78 -5.50 -5.73 8.18
CA ILE A 78 -4.10 -5.84 7.73
C ILE A 78 -3.41 -4.48 7.91
N LYS A 79 -2.19 -4.52 8.42
CA LYS A 79 -1.28 -3.38 8.53
C LYS A 79 0.13 -3.87 8.25
N PHE A 80 0.93 -3.04 7.62
CA PHE A 80 2.36 -3.26 7.61
C PHE A 80 2.93 -3.01 9.03
N SER A 81 3.65 -3.98 9.56
CA SER A 81 4.24 -3.93 10.91
C SER A 81 5.77 -3.84 10.91
N GLY A 82 6.38 -3.83 9.73
CA GLY A 82 7.82 -3.66 9.57
C GLY A 82 8.25 -2.20 9.66
N GLN A 83 9.50 -1.95 9.26
CA GLN A 83 10.09 -0.61 9.25
C GLN A 83 9.71 0.14 7.97
N ILE A 84 9.16 1.35 8.14
CA ILE A 84 8.84 2.25 7.03
C ILE A 84 10.07 3.14 6.76
N MET A 85 10.71 2.92 5.61
CA MET A 85 11.87 3.69 5.16
C MET A 85 11.40 4.89 4.34
N TYR A 86 11.22 6.03 4.99
CA TYR A 86 10.74 7.25 4.35
C TYR A 86 11.88 8.10 3.80
N SER A 87 11.90 8.31 2.48
CA SER A 87 12.96 9.05 1.76
C SER A 87 12.38 10.25 1.04
N ARG A 88 12.94 11.45 1.28
CA ARG A 88 12.43 12.72 0.73
C ARG A 88 13.39 13.43 -0.21
N THR A 89 14.69 13.31 0.03
CA THR A 89 15.72 13.97 -0.78
C THR A 89 16.16 13.06 -1.92
N PHE A 90 16.73 13.65 -2.96
CA PHE A 90 17.30 12.91 -4.09
C PHE A 90 18.27 11.82 -3.60
N ASP A 91 19.25 12.18 -2.75
CA ASP A 91 20.26 11.25 -2.25
C ASP A 91 19.66 10.14 -1.38
N ALA A 92 18.67 10.46 -0.53
CA ALA A 92 18.01 9.45 0.28
C ALA A 92 17.25 8.42 -0.59
N VAL A 93 16.62 8.87 -1.68
CA VAL A 93 15.93 7.98 -2.63
C VAL A 93 16.93 7.18 -3.46
N GLU A 94 18.03 7.78 -3.92
CA GLU A 94 19.08 7.08 -4.65
C GLU A 94 19.73 5.99 -3.78
N ASN A 95 20.01 6.30 -2.51
CA ASN A 95 20.53 5.33 -1.54
C ASN A 95 19.53 4.20 -1.25
N ALA A 96 18.24 4.53 -1.09
CA ALA A 96 17.19 3.52 -0.91
C ALA A 96 17.09 2.59 -2.14
N ALA A 97 17.09 3.14 -3.35
CA ALA A 97 17.04 2.37 -4.58
C ALA A 97 18.29 1.50 -4.78
N THR A 98 19.47 2.00 -4.40
CA THR A 98 20.73 1.24 -4.42
C THR A 98 20.64 0.00 -3.52
N LYS A 99 20.17 0.16 -2.28
CA LYS A 99 19.96 -0.94 -1.33
C LYS A 99 18.96 -1.96 -1.86
N LEU A 100 17.83 -1.50 -2.42
CA LEU A 100 16.84 -2.37 -3.03
C LEU A 100 17.42 -3.18 -4.19
N LEU A 101 18.15 -2.54 -5.11
CA LEU A 101 18.80 -3.24 -6.23
C LEU A 101 19.79 -4.30 -5.74
N GLN A 102 20.56 -4.02 -4.69
CA GLN A 102 21.46 -4.99 -4.10
C GLN A 102 20.71 -6.21 -3.54
N ILE A 103 19.67 -5.99 -2.73
CA ILE A 103 18.85 -7.08 -2.17
C ILE A 103 18.23 -7.93 -3.29
N LEU A 104 17.70 -7.28 -4.33
CA LEU A 104 17.07 -7.98 -5.45
C LEU A 104 18.11 -8.75 -6.28
N HIS A 105 19.32 -8.22 -6.43
CA HIS A 105 20.42 -8.94 -7.07
C HIS A 105 20.81 -10.20 -6.28
N GLU A 106 20.92 -10.11 -4.95
CA GLU A 106 21.21 -11.26 -4.09
C GLU A 106 20.09 -12.32 -4.15
N LYS A 107 18.82 -11.92 -4.17
CA LYS A 107 17.70 -12.85 -4.37
C LYS A 107 17.77 -13.54 -5.73
N LYS A 108 18.16 -12.80 -6.78
CA LYS A 108 18.32 -13.32 -8.14
C LYS A 108 19.47 -14.34 -8.24
N THR A 109 20.61 -14.09 -7.61
CA THR A 109 21.74 -15.05 -7.63
C THR A 109 21.41 -16.34 -6.88
N GLN A 110 20.51 -16.27 -5.89
CA GLN A 110 19.97 -17.43 -5.19
C GLN A 110 18.86 -18.16 -5.97
N MET A 111 18.57 -17.76 -7.21
CA MET A 111 17.48 -18.30 -8.05
C MET A 111 16.11 -18.29 -7.36
N MET A 112 15.88 -17.36 -6.44
CA MET A 112 14.57 -17.19 -5.82
C MET A 112 13.64 -16.44 -6.77
N GLU A 113 12.41 -16.93 -6.91
CA GLU A 113 11.35 -16.12 -7.50
C GLU A 113 11.00 -14.99 -6.52
N PHE A 114 11.04 -13.74 -6.99
CA PHE A 114 10.71 -12.58 -6.18
C PHE A 114 9.85 -11.58 -6.96
N ALA A 115 8.97 -10.91 -6.21
CA ALA A 115 8.25 -9.73 -6.66
C ALA A 115 8.33 -8.66 -5.58
N ILE A 116 8.09 -7.41 -5.99
CA ILE A 116 7.94 -6.27 -5.08
C ILE A 116 6.52 -5.71 -5.21
N GLY A 117 5.90 -5.45 -4.06
CA GLY A 117 4.65 -4.71 -3.99
C GLY A 117 4.91 -3.26 -4.37
N PHE A 118 4.10 -2.73 -5.27
CA PHE A 118 4.25 -1.40 -5.86
C PHE A 118 2.93 -0.64 -5.79
N ASP A 119 2.99 0.60 -5.35
CA ASP A 119 1.85 1.53 -5.35
C ASP A 119 2.33 2.99 -5.48
N ILE A 120 1.43 3.89 -5.84
CA ILE A 120 1.71 5.32 -5.99
C ILE A 120 0.57 6.20 -5.48
N GLU A 121 0.90 7.38 -4.99
CA GLU A 121 -0.07 8.34 -4.47
C GLU A 121 0.16 9.75 -5.02
N TRP A 122 -0.92 10.50 -5.21
CA TRP A 122 -0.88 11.86 -5.75
C TRP A 122 -2.02 12.71 -5.20
N LYS A 123 -1.85 14.03 -5.21
CA LYS A 123 -2.91 14.96 -4.78
C LYS A 123 -4.07 14.95 -5.79
N PRO A 124 -5.31 14.65 -5.36
CA PRO A 124 -6.45 14.68 -6.25
C PRO A 124 -6.86 16.12 -6.59
N THR A 125 -7.42 16.30 -7.79
CA THR A 125 -8.05 17.56 -8.19
C THR A 125 -9.54 17.32 -8.41
N PHE A 126 -10.40 18.12 -7.76
CA PHE A 126 -11.87 18.03 -7.86
C PHE A 126 -12.48 19.08 -8.79
N ARG A 127 -11.63 19.88 -9.48
CA ARG A 127 -12.07 20.88 -10.44
C ARG A 127 -12.16 20.24 -11.83
N LYS A 128 -13.33 20.33 -12.47
CA LYS A 128 -13.54 19.81 -13.83
C LYS A 128 -12.53 20.42 -14.80
N GLY A 129 -11.92 19.58 -15.64
CA GLY A 129 -10.93 20.01 -16.64
C GLY A 129 -9.52 20.25 -16.11
N VAL A 130 -9.31 20.20 -14.78
CA VAL A 130 -7.96 20.29 -14.21
C VAL A 130 -7.44 18.88 -13.94
N PRO A 131 -6.28 18.50 -14.51
CA PRO A 131 -5.72 17.17 -14.26
C PRO A 131 -5.37 16.98 -12.78
N PRO A 132 -5.31 15.71 -12.31
CA PRO A 132 -4.74 15.42 -11.00
C PRO A 132 -3.28 15.85 -10.92
N GLY A 133 -2.77 16.00 -9.69
CA GLY A 133 -1.34 16.25 -9.46
C GLY A 133 -0.47 15.13 -10.02
N LYS A 134 0.83 15.42 -10.15
CA LYS A 134 1.82 14.41 -10.50
C LYS A 134 1.88 13.32 -9.42
N VAL A 135 2.38 12.14 -9.76
CA VAL A 135 2.77 11.15 -8.75
C VAL A 135 3.66 11.82 -7.72
N ALA A 136 3.22 11.85 -6.47
CA ALA A 136 3.93 12.54 -5.40
C ALA A 136 4.71 11.55 -4.54
N VAL A 137 4.15 10.37 -4.32
CA VAL A 137 4.75 9.32 -3.49
C VAL A 137 4.71 8.00 -4.24
N MET A 138 5.76 7.20 -4.10
CA MET A 138 5.85 5.83 -4.60
C MET A 138 6.24 4.91 -3.46
N GLN A 139 5.63 3.73 -3.41
CA GLN A 139 5.90 2.74 -2.37
C GLN A 139 6.42 1.44 -2.97
N ILE A 140 7.44 0.87 -2.33
CA ILE A 140 8.06 -0.39 -2.73
C ILE A 140 8.28 -1.25 -1.50
N CYS A 141 7.60 -2.40 -1.41
CA CYS A 141 7.85 -3.39 -0.36
C CYS A 141 8.26 -4.74 -0.98
N GLY A 142 9.38 -5.32 -0.52
CA GLY A 142 9.86 -6.62 -1.02
C GLY A 142 9.68 -7.79 -0.05
N ASP A 143 9.30 -7.51 1.20
CA ASP A 143 9.01 -8.48 2.25
C ASP A 143 8.22 -7.82 3.41
N SER A 144 8.09 -8.55 4.52
CA SER A 144 7.40 -8.08 5.73
C SER A 144 8.25 -7.23 6.67
N SER A 145 9.54 -7.06 6.39
CA SER A 145 10.50 -6.38 7.27
C SER A 145 10.62 -4.90 6.95
N GLN A 146 10.71 -4.53 5.66
CA GLN A 146 10.92 -3.15 5.22
C GLN A 146 10.01 -2.77 4.06
N CYS A 147 9.48 -1.55 4.14
CA CYS A 147 8.80 -0.92 3.01
C CYS A 147 9.30 0.50 2.80
N HIS A 148 9.67 0.82 1.57
CA HIS A 148 10.17 2.12 1.18
C HIS A 148 9.03 3.02 0.73
N VAL A 149 8.97 4.23 1.29
CA VAL A 149 8.03 5.27 0.89
C VAL A 149 8.85 6.45 0.36
N LEU A 150 8.82 6.65 -0.95
CA LEU A 150 9.69 7.57 -1.68
C LEU A 150 8.88 8.81 -2.07
N HIS A 151 9.27 9.99 -1.59
CA HIS A 151 8.57 11.25 -1.83
C HIS A 151 9.07 11.93 -3.12
N LEU A 152 8.59 11.44 -4.25
CA LEU A 152 9.06 11.81 -5.60
C LEU A 152 8.80 13.27 -5.99
N ILE A 153 7.82 13.93 -5.37
CA ILE A 153 7.58 15.37 -5.65
C ILE A 153 8.75 16.25 -5.18
N HIS A 154 9.51 15.79 -4.17
CA HIS A 154 10.69 16.50 -3.66
C HIS A 154 12.00 15.93 -4.21
N SER A 155 12.09 14.61 -4.35
CA SER A 155 13.32 13.92 -4.74
C SER A 155 13.49 13.76 -6.25
N GLY A 156 12.41 13.86 -7.04
CA GLY A 156 12.39 13.37 -8.41
C GLY A 156 12.57 11.85 -8.47
N ILE A 157 13.03 11.35 -9.62
CA ILE A 157 13.38 9.93 -9.81
C ILE A 157 14.88 9.87 -10.12
N PRO A 158 15.73 9.47 -9.16
CA PRO A 158 17.16 9.35 -9.40
C PRO A 158 17.49 8.08 -10.19
N ARG A 159 18.75 7.96 -10.64
CA ARG A 159 19.16 6.97 -11.64
C ARG A 159 18.93 5.53 -11.21
N ASN A 160 19.21 5.18 -9.96
CA ASN A 160 19.03 3.80 -9.48
C ASN A 160 17.55 3.47 -9.28
N LEU A 161 16.72 4.44 -8.89
CA LEU A 161 15.26 4.22 -8.88
C LEU A 161 14.74 3.99 -10.30
N GLN A 162 15.18 4.81 -11.26
CA GLN A 162 14.84 4.58 -12.67
C GLN A 162 15.26 3.19 -13.14
N ARG A 163 16.50 2.76 -12.88
CA ARG A 163 16.99 1.41 -13.23
C ARG A 163 16.09 0.31 -12.66
N LEU A 164 15.72 0.42 -11.38
CA LEU A 164 14.83 -0.54 -10.72
C LEU A 164 13.46 -0.61 -11.43
N LEU A 165 12.87 0.55 -11.74
CA LEU A 165 11.56 0.65 -12.38
C LEU A 165 11.57 0.10 -13.82
N GLU A 166 12.63 0.38 -14.58
CA GLU A 166 12.75 0.01 -15.99
C GLU A 166 13.30 -1.40 -16.23
N ASP A 167 13.74 -2.11 -15.18
CA ASP A 167 14.19 -3.50 -15.27
C ASP A 167 12.99 -4.46 -15.38
N PRO A 168 12.81 -5.16 -16.53
CA PRO A 168 11.70 -6.10 -16.70
C PRO A 168 11.88 -7.40 -15.91
N THR A 169 13.08 -7.67 -15.38
CA THR A 169 13.37 -8.87 -14.58
C THR A 169 12.99 -8.73 -13.11
N ILE A 170 12.66 -7.51 -12.67
CA ILE A 170 12.10 -7.23 -11.35
C ILE A 170 10.59 -7.12 -11.50
N MET A 171 9.85 -8.10 -10.98
CA MET A 171 8.39 -8.09 -11.03
C MET A 171 7.80 -7.11 -10.02
N LYS A 172 6.96 -6.20 -10.48
CA LYS A 172 6.18 -5.26 -9.67
C LYS A 172 4.72 -5.71 -9.68
N VAL A 173 4.14 -5.88 -8.49
CA VAL A 173 2.78 -6.37 -8.31
C VAL A 173 1.92 -5.32 -7.63
N GLY A 174 0.68 -5.18 -8.09
CA GLY A 174 -0.29 -4.22 -7.56
C GLY A 174 -1.67 -4.43 -8.19
N ALA A 175 -2.69 -3.80 -7.61
CA ALA A 175 -4.05 -3.82 -8.18
C ALA A 175 -4.29 -2.55 -9.00
N GLY A 176 -4.55 -2.67 -10.30
CA GLY A 176 -4.64 -1.53 -11.21
C GLY A 176 -3.28 -0.98 -11.64
N ILE A 177 -2.20 -1.75 -11.45
CA ILE A 177 -0.81 -1.30 -11.62
C ILE A 177 -0.49 -0.82 -13.04
N GLY A 178 -1.20 -1.30 -14.07
CA GLY A 178 -1.06 -0.78 -15.43
C GLY A 178 -1.40 0.71 -15.53
N GLY A 179 -2.42 1.15 -14.78
CA GLY A 179 -2.78 2.57 -14.66
C GLY A 179 -1.70 3.38 -13.95
N ASP A 180 -1.09 2.79 -12.93
CA ASP A 180 0.01 3.41 -12.18
C ASP A 180 1.26 3.58 -13.04
N ALA A 181 1.66 2.53 -13.75
CA ALA A 181 2.77 2.57 -14.70
C ALA A 181 2.56 3.63 -15.78
N ALA A 182 1.36 3.70 -16.37
CA ALA A 182 1.02 4.72 -17.36
C ALA A 182 1.07 6.15 -16.77
N LYS A 183 0.67 6.32 -15.51
CA LYS A 183 0.74 7.60 -14.82
C LYS A 183 2.18 8.01 -14.51
N VAL A 184 3.04 7.08 -14.05
CA VAL A 184 4.48 7.33 -13.87
C VAL A 184 5.13 7.75 -15.19
N PHE A 185 4.82 7.05 -16.29
CA PHE A 185 5.32 7.41 -17.61
C PHE A 185 4.90 8.83 -18.03
N ARG A 186 3.62 9.17 -17.90
CA ARG A 186 3.14 10.52 -18.25
C ARG A 186 3.79 11.62 -17.39
N ASP A 187 3.96 11.36 -16.10
CA ASP A 187 4.35 12.41 -15.15
C ASP A 187 5.88 12.63 -15.09
N TYR A 188 6.66 11.56 -15.36
CA TYR A 188 8.12 11.52 -15.21
C TYR A 188 8.89 10.97 -16.42
N ASN A 189 8.22 10.52 -17.49
CA ASN A 189 8.82 9.88 -18.66
C ASN A 189 9.67 8.62 -18.32
N ILE A 190 9.22 7.85 -17.33
CA ILE A 190 9.84 6.59 -16.90
C ILE A 190 8.92 5.42 -17.23
N SER A 191 9.45 4.41 -17.91
CA SER A 191 8.68 3.21 -18.27
C SER A 191 8.78 2.15 -17.16
N VAL A 192 7.76 2.04 -16.31
CA VAL A 192 7.70 0.94 -15.33
C VAL A 192 7.48 -0.39 -16.06
N LYS A 193 8.49 -1.27 -16.02
CA LYS A 193 8.46 -2.59 -16.68
C LYS A 193 8.34 -3.71 -15.64
N GLY A 194 8.00 -4.92 -16.11
CA GLY A 194 7.82 -6.09 -15.24
C GLY A 194 6.58 -5.98 -14.37
N VAL A 195 5.49 -5.41 -14.89
CA VAL A 195 4.24 -5.20 -14.12
C VAL A 195 3.34 -6.42 -14.20
N MET A 196 2.76 -6.81 -13.07
CA MET A 196 1.74 -7.86 -12.96
C MET A 196 0.53 -7.33 -12.18
N ASP A 197 -0.63 -7.32 -12.83
CA ASP A 197 -1.87 -6.91 -12.18
C ASP A 197 -2.48 -8.05 -11.36
N LEU A 198 -2.67 -7.81 -10.07
CA LEU A 198 -3.20 -8.81 -9.13
C LEU A 198 -4.63 -9.23 -9.44
N SER A 199 -5.45 -8.38 -10.06
CA SER A 199 -6.80 -8.77 -10.47
C SER A 199 -6.76 -9.80 -11.58
N LEU A 200 -5.88 -9.58 -12.58
CA LEU A 200 -5.69 -10.53 -13.67
C LEU A 200 -5.09 -11.84 -13.16
N HIS A 201 -4.06 -11.76 -12.32
CA HIS A 201 -3.42 -12.94 -11.76
C HIS A 201 -4.39 -13.75 -10.88
N ALA A 202 -5.22 -13.09 -10.07
CA ALA A 202 -6.24 -13.76 -9.28
C ALA A 202 -7.30 -14.45 -10.16
N ASN A 203 -7.75 -13.83 -11.26
CA ASN A 203 -8.69 -14.46 -12.18
C ASN A 203 -8.11 -15.69 -12.88
N GLN A 204 -6.82 -15.68 -13.22
CA GLN A 204 -6.12 -16.85 -13.78
C GLN A 204 -6.08 -18.03 -12.79
N LYS A 205 -5.90 -17.75 -11.49
CA LYS A 205 -5.77 -18.78 -10.45
C LYS A 205 -7.10 -19.24 -9.85
N LEU A 206 -8.08 -18.34 -9.74
CA LEU A 206 -9.36 -18.60 -9.07
C LEU A 206 -10.51 -18.86 -10.06
N GLY A 207 -10.29 -18.56 -11.34
CA GLY A 207 -11.31 -18.56 -12.37
C GLY A 207 -12.20 -17.31 -12.33
N GLY A 208 -12.80 -17.00 -13.49
CA GLY A 208 -13.75 -15.90 -13.66
C GLY A 208 -13.15 -14.64 -14.27
N ASP A 209 -13.99 -13.60 -14.39
CA ASP A 209 -13.64 -12.29 -14.97
C ASP A 209 -14.09 -11.17 -14.02
N HIS A 210 -13.54 -11.20 -12.81
CA HIS A 210 -13.85 -10.22 -11.78
C HIS A 210 -12.91 -9.00 -11.88
N LYS A 211 -13.45 -7.82 -11.63
CA LYS A 211 -12.66 -6.59 -11.45
C LYS A 211 -12.32 -6.42 -9.98
N TRP A 212 -11.23 -7.04 -9.55
CA TRP A 212 -10.79 -6.99 -8.17
C TRP A 212 -10.06 -5.69 -7.84
N GLY A 213 -10.42 -5.10 -6.71
CA GLY A 213 -9.57 -4.12 -6.03
C GLY A 213 -8.69 -4.80 -4.97
N LEU A 214 -7.64 -4.09 -4.55
CA LEU A 214 -6.73 -4.58 -3.51
C LEU A 214 -7.45 -4.97 -2.21
N ALA A 215 -8.44 -4.18 -1.79
CA ALA A 215 -9.19 -4.44 -0.57
C ALA A 215 -10.09 -5.69 -0.69
N SER A 216 -10.77 -5.87 -1.82
CA SER A 216 -11.61 -7.05 -2.06
C SER A 216 -10.77 -8.33 -2.19
N LEU A 217 -9.58 -8.26 -2.79
CA LEU A 217 -8.66 -9.41 -2.83
C LEU A 217 -8.12 -9.74 -1.44
N THR A 218 -7.72 -8.73 -0.67
CA THR A 218 -7.27 -8.92 0.72
C THR A 218 -8.35 -9.63 1.55
N GLU A 219 -9.61 -9.20 1.42
CA GLU A 219 -10.72 -9.83 2.12
C GLU A 219 -10.92 -11.28 1.65
N LYS A 220 -10.96 -11.50 0.33
CA LYS A 220 -11.22 -12.81 -0.26
C LYS A 220 -10.15 -13.85 0.04
N LEU A 221 -8.88 -13.48 -0.06
CA LEU A 221 -7.75 -14.43 -0.01
C LEU A 221 -7.04 -14.48 1.33
N LEU A 222 -7.02 -13.36 2.06
CA LEU A 222 -6.30 -13.28 3.33
C LEU A 222 -7.24 -13.25 4.54
N SER A 223 -8.56 -13.22 4.33
CA SER A 223 -9.57 -13.04 5.39
C SER A 223 -9.24 -11.84 6.29
N LYS A 224 -8.72 -10.75 5.69
CA LYS A 224 -8.32 -9.52 6.37
C LYS A 224 -8.97 -8.31 5.72
N GLN A 225 -9.25 -7.31 6.53
CA GLN A 225 -9.75 -6.02 6.05
C GLN A 225 -8.60 -5.06 5.76
N LEU A 226 -8.48 -4.59 4.51
CA LEU A 226 -7.63 -3.46 4.16
C LEU A 226 -8.43 -2.15 4.28
N LYS A 227 -8.08 -1.30 5.24
CA LYS A 227 -8.78 -0.04 5.46
C LYS A 227 -8.33 1.00 4.44
N LYS A 228 -9.29 1.58 3.72
CA LYS A 228 -9.07 2.70 2.79
C LYS A 228 -9.73 3.99 3.26
N PRO A 229 -9.25 4.63 4.34
CA PRO A 229 -9.86 5.85 4.86
C PRO A 229 -9.79 6.97 3.82
N GLN A 230 -10.96 7.44 3.38
CA GLN A 230 -11.08 8.43 2.30
C GLN A 230 -10.29 9.72 2.58
N LYS A 231 -10.20 10.14 3.85
CA LYS A 231 -9.45 11.33 4.27
C LYS A 231 -7.95 11.22 3.95
N ILE A 232 -7.37 10.02 4.06
CA ILE A 232 -5.95 9.77 3.78
C ILE A 232 -5.76 9.54 2.28
N ARG A 233 -6.54 8.62 1.69
CA ARG A 233 -6.46 8.26 0.27
C ARG A 233 -6.67 9.47 -0.66
N MET A 234 -7.60 10.36 -0.32
CA MET A 234 -7.85 11.60 -1.09
C MET A 234 -7.16 12.83 -0.47
N GLY A 235 -6.15 12.60 0.36
CA GLY A 235 -5.40 13.64 1.06
C GLY A 235 -4.41 14.38 0.15
N ASN A 236 -3.69 15.33 0.75
CA ASN A 236 -2.60 16.01 0.05
C ASN A 236 -1.30 15.23 0.22
N TRP A 237 -0.88 14.53 -0.84
CA TRP A 237 0.37 13.77 -0.89
C TRP A 237 1.60 14.62 -1.26
N GLU A 238 1.38 15.89 -1.65
CA GLU A 238 2.41 16.88 -1.97
C GLU A 238 2.81 17.74 -0.74
N THR A 239 2.41 17.33 0.47
CA THR A 239 2.81 18.02 1.72
C THR A 239 4.33 17.95 1.90
N PRO A 240 4.99 18.93 2.53
CA PRO A 240 6.45 18.88 2.78
C PRO A 240 6.90 17.64 3.56
N VAL A 241 6.04 17.17 4.48
CA VAL A 241 6.25 15.94 5.27
C VAL A 241 4.94 15.18 5.35
N LEU A 242 4.98 13.87 5.02
CA LEU A 242 3.84 12.99 5.17
C LEU A 242 3.53 12.74 6.65
N SER A 243 2.25 12.68 7.00
CA SER A 243 1.84 12.29 8.34
C SER A 243 2.12 10.81 8.59
N LYS A 244 2.18 10.41 9.86
CA LYS A 244 2.26 9.00 10.25
C LYS A 244 1.15 8.15 9.62
N GLU A 245 -0.08 8.66 9.59
CA GLU A 245 -1.22 7.97 8.98
C GLU A 245 -1.05 7.78 7.46
N GLN A 246 -0.45 8.75 6.76
CA GLN A 246 -0.13 8.64 5.33
C GLN A 246 0.97 7.61 5.09
N LEU A 247 2.04 7.63 5.88
CA LEU A 247 3.13 6.66 5.80
C LEU A 247 2.64 5.22 6.04
N GLU A 248 1.86 5.02 7.11
CA GLU A 248 1.29 3.70 7.43
C GLU A 248 0.33 3.20 6.35
N TYR A 249 -0.53 4.07 5.82
CA TYR A 249 -1.44 3.74 4.74
C TYR A 249 -0.67 3.31 3.48
N ALA A 250 0.27 4.15 3.04
CA ALA A 250 1.06 3.94 1.84
C ALA A 250 1.89 2.65 1.92
N ALA A 251 2.58 2.41 3.04
CA ALA A 251 3.34 1.18 3.25
C ALA A 251 2.43 -0.06 3.31
N THR A 252 1.23 0.06 3.89
CA THR A 252 0.29 -1.05 3.98
C THR A 252 -0.28 -1.45 2.61
N ASP A 253 -0.58 -0.51 1.72
CA ASP A 253 -1.12 -0.82 0.39
C ASP A 253 -0.07 -1.55 -0.48
N ALA A 254 1.18 -1.09 -0.51
CA ALA A 254 2.25 -1.81 -1.20
C ALA A 254 2.56 -3.18 -0.55
N PHE A 255 2.56 -3.28 0.78
CA PHE A 255 2.75 -4.55 1.48
C PHE A 255 1.63 -5.54 1.17
N ALA A 256 0.37 -5.09 1.18
CA ALA A 256 -0.77 -5.93 0.85
C ALA A 256 -0.67 -6.47 -0.58
N SER A 257 -0.16 -5.68 -1.52
CA SER A 257 0.08 -6.11 -2.90
C SER A 257 1.12 -7.23 -2.98
N TRP A 258 2.27 -7.05 -2.32
CA TRP A 258 3.29 -8.11 -2.22
C TRP A 258 2.74 -9.36 -1.55
N TYR A 259 2.05 -9.21 -0.42
CA TYR A 259 1.55 -10.33 0.36
C TYR A 259 0.45 -11.12 -0.36
N LEU A 260 -0.39 -10.43 -1.14
CA LEU A 260 -1.36 -11.08 -2.02
C LEU A 260 -0.69 -11.87 -3.14
N TYR A 261 0.34 -11.33 -3.79
CA TYR A 261 1.10 -12.09 -4.78
C TYR A 261 1.66 -13.38 -4.18
N GLN A 262 2.27 -13.31 -2.98
CA GLN A 262 2.77 -14.49 -2.28
C GLN A 262 1.66 -15.52 -1.98
N ALA A 263 0.43 -15.07 -1.72
CA ALA A 263 -0.71 -15.96 -1.48
C ALA A 263 -1.31 -16.56 -2.77
N ILE A 264 -1.12 -15.92 -3.92
CA ILE A 264 -1.70 -16.32 -5.21
C ILE A 264 -0.75 -17.18 -6.03
N LYS A 265 0.56 -16.89 -6.01
CA LYS A 265 1.53 -17.43 -6.98
C LYS A 265 1.60 -18.97 -7.01
N ASP A 266 1.43 -19.61 -5.85
CA ASP A 266 1.53 -21.06 -5.69
C ASP A 266 0.16 -21.78 -5.86
N LEU A 267 -0.92 -21.03 -6.12
CA LEU A 267 -2.21 -21.64 -6.45
C LEU A 267 -2.13 -22.31 -7.83
N PRO A 268 -2.80 -23.46 -8.04
CA PRO A 268 -2.92 -24.04 -9.36
C PRO A 268 -3.72 -23.11 -10.28
N ASP A 269 -3.39 -23.11 -11.57
CA ASP A 269 -4.23 -22.43 -12.56
C ASP A 269 -5.58 -23.16 -12.64
N THR A 270 -6.67 -22.41 -12.83
CA THR A 270 -7.95 -23.05 -13.13
C THR A 270 -7.83 -23.75 -14.48
N GLN A 271 -8.07 -25.06 -14.53
CA GLN A 271 -8.17 -25.78 -15.79
C GLN A 271 -9.28 -25.12 -16.62
N GLU A 272 -8.97 -24.72 -17.86
CA GLU A 272 -10.02 -24.47 -18.83
C GLU A 272 -10.81 -25.78 -18.91
N VAL A 273 -12.10 -25.72 -18.60
CA VAL A 273 -12.99 -26.85 -18.84
C VAL A 273 -13.11 -26.89 -20.36
N ASP A 274 -12.21 -27.62 -21.01
CA ASP A 274 -12.30 -27.92 -22.42
C ASP A 274 -13.71 -28.45 -22.66
N GLY A 275 -14.49 -27.66 -23.39
CA GLY A 275 -15.86 -27.98 -23.71
C GLY A 275 -15.90 -29.37 -24.33
N VAL A 276 -16.40 -30.33 -23.55
CA VAL A 276 -16.63 -31.68 -24.00
C VAL A 276 -17.57 -31.58 -25.20
N GLN A 277 -16.99 -31.79 -26.38
CA GLN A 277 -17.71 -32.30 -27.53
C GLN A 277 -18.47 -33.54 -27.07
N GLN A 278 -19.80 -33.48 -27.09
CA GLN A 278 -20.62 -34.69 -27.08
C GLN A 278 -21.86 -34.45 -27.94
N GLN A 279 -21.73 -34.97 -29.16
CA GLN A 279 -22.73 -35.55 -30.07
C GLN A 279 -23.82 -34.63 -30.66
#